data_AF-A0A7K3XPS7-F1
#
_entry.id   AF-A0A7K3XPS7-F1
#
_cell.length_a   1.000
_cell.length_b   1.000
_cell.length_c   1.000
_cell.angle_alpha   90.00
_cell.angle_beta   90.00
_cell.angle_gamma   90.00
#
_symmetry.space_group_name_H-M   'P 1'
#
loop_
_entity.id
_entity.type
_entity.pdbx_description
1 polymer ?
#
loop_
_entity_poly.entity_id
_entity_poly.type
_entity_poly.pdbx_seq_one_letter_code
_entity_poly.pdbx_strand_id
1 'polypeptide(L)'
;MISNVQTEGSWIRVYDEKSKKISQMPSGKIAVVGIASDFFIVEDGAWIRVFDLNCKKISQLPLNKIKVITAVGQSFTTKEGNWIRVYDKECKKLSQKPA
;
A
#
# COMPACT_ATOMS: atom_id res chain seq x y z
N MET A 1 14.97 4.22 -3.05
CA MET A 1 13.49 4.12 -3.06
C MET A 1 13.10 2.68 -2.84
N ILE A 2 11.83 2.39 -2.55
CA ILE A 2 11.31 1.02 -2.56
C ILE A 2 11.28 0.55 -4.02
N SER A 3 11.90 -0.59 -4.29
CA SER A 3 11.79 -1.28 -5.59
C SER A 3 10.80 -2.42 -5.54
N ASN A 4 10.69 -3.07 -4.37
CA ASN A 4 9.97 -4.31 -4.21
C ASN A 4 9.58 -4.54 -2.74
N VAL A 5 8.43 -5.16 -2.53
CA VAL A 5 7.93 -5.58 -1.22
C VAL A 5 7.36 -6.97 -1.38
N GLN A 6 7.88 -7.93 -0.63
CA GLN A 6 7.53 -9.34 -0.80
C GLN A 6 7.22 -10.00 0.53
N THR A 7 6.26 -10.93 0.51
CA THR A 7 5.99 -11.83 1.63
C THR A 7 6.89 -13.05 1.52
N GLU A 8 7.80 -13.22 2.47
CA GLU A 8 8.76 -14.31 2.56
C GLU A 8 8.59 -15.03 3.90
N GLY A 9 7.84 -16.13 3.89
CA GLY A 9 7.45 -16.85 5.10
C GLY A 9 6.61 -15.95 6.02
N SER A 10 7.03 -15.81 7.27
CA SER A 10 6.33 -15.00 8.28
C SER A 10 6.65 -13.51 8.23
N TRP A 11 7.30 -13.03 7.17
CA TRP A 11 7.78 -11.65 7.06
C TRP A 11 7.35 -11.00 5.75
N ILE A 12 6.95 -9.74 5.82
CA ILE A 12 6.95 -8.82 4.67
C ILE A 12 8.29 -8.08 4.69
N ARG A 13 9.03 -8.15 3.60
CA ARG A 13 10.36 -7.52 3.44
C ARG A 13 10.30 -6.43 2.39
N VAL A 14 10.95 -5.30 2.68
CA VAL A 14 11.05 -4.14 1.79
C VAL A 14 12.47 -4.07 1.24
N TYR A 15 12.60 -3.95 -0.07
CA TYR A 15 13.89 -3.90 -0.77
C TYR A 15 14.09 -2.59 -1.52
N ASP A 16 15.35 -2.15 -1.60
CA ASP A 16 15.76 -1.06 -2.46
C ASP A 16 16.04 -1.54 -3.89
N GLU A 17 16.35 -0.60 -4.79
CA GLU A 17 16.63 -0.87 -6.21
C GLU A 17 17.86 -1.77 -6.45
N LYS A 18 18.72 -1.93 -5.44
CA LYS A 18 19.88 -2.82 -5.49
C LYS A 18 19.57 -4.19 -4.88
N SER A 19 18.28 -4.49 -4.66
CA SER A 19 17.79 -5.70 -3.96
C SER A 19 18.30 -5.82 -2.53
N LYS A 20 18.77 -4.73 -1.91
CA LYS A 20 19.17 -4.72 -0.50
C LYS A 20 17.94 -4.55 0.36
N LYS A 21 17.81 -5.38 1.40
CA LYS A 21 16.74 -5.26 2.39
C LYS A 21 16.87 -3.94 3.15
N ILE A 22 15.80 -3.15 3.13
CA ILE A 22 15.66 -1.90 3.89
C ILE A 22 15.07 -2.21 5.27
N SER A 23 13.93 -2.90 5.30
CA SER A 23 13.18 -3.18 6.52
C SER A 23 12.32 -4.44 6.37
N GLN A 24 11.69 -4.86 7.46
CA GLN A 24 10.75 -5.99 7.46
C GLN A 24 9.72 -5.84 8.58
N MET A 25 8.55 -6.43 8.40
CA MET A 25 7.52 -6.56 9.42
C MET A 25 6.86 -7.95 9.40
N PRO A 26 6.24 -8.41 10.49
CA PRO A 26 5.51 -9.68 10.48
C PRO A 26 4.42 -9.68 9.41
N SER A 27 4.31 -10.76 8.63
CA SER A 27 3.30 -10.88 7.58
C SER A 27 1.91 -11.16 8.14
N GLY A 28 1.77 -12.05 9.12
CA GLY A 28 0.46 -12.37 9.70
C GLY A 28 -0.56 -12.75 8.63
N LYS A 29 -1.71 -12.06 8.60
CA LYS A 29 -2.75 -12.17 7.56
C LYS A 29 -2.75 -10.98 6.58
N ILE A 30 -1.62 -10.31 6.45
CA ILE A 30 -1.47 -9.08 5.69
C ILE A 30 -1.12 -9.42 4.24
N ALA A 31 -1.82 -8.82 3.28
CA ALA A 31 -1.53 -8.95 1.86
C ALA A 31 -1.00 -7.62 1.30
N VAL A 32 0.13 -7.64 0.61
CA VAL A 32 0.66 -6.46 -0.10
C VAL A 32 -0.13 -6.26 -1.39
N VAL A 33 -0.76 -5.10 -1.56
CA VAL A 33 -1.67 -4.80 -2.68
C VAL A 33 -1.24 -3.62 -3.54
N GLY A 34 -0.19 -2.90 -3.14
CA GLY A 34 0.38 -1.81 -3.93
C GLY A 34 1.75 -1.39 -3.42
N ILE A 35 2.64 -1.04 -4.33
CA ILE A 35 3.99 -0.56 -4.02
C ILE A 35 4.22 0.73 -4.79
N ALA A 36 4.58 1.79 -4.08
CA ALA A 36 4.99 3.08 -4.64
C ALA A 36 6.46 3.36 -4.26
N SER A 37 6.98 4.53 -4.61
CA SER A 37 8.40 4.83 -4.48
C SER A 37 8.89 4.93 -3.02
N ASP A 38 8.05 5.43 -2.11
CA ASP A 38 8.40 5.66 -0.70
C ASP A 38 7.39 5.07 0.30
N PHE A 39 6.32 4.42 -0.19
CA PHE A 39 5.34 3.74 0.62
C PHE A 39 4.84 2.46 -0.06
N PHE A 40 4.24 1.57 0.72
CA PHE A 40 3.51 0.41 0.23
C PHE A 40 2.17 0.27 0.94
N ILE A 41 1.27 -0.46 0.32
CA ILE A 41 -0.12 -0.60 0.73
C ILE A 41 -0.39 -2.07 0.99
N VAL A 42 -1.07 -2.31 2.10
CA VAL A 42 -1.49 -3.65 2.46
C VAL A 42 -2.98 -3.71 2.80
N GLU A 43 -3.58 -4.86 2.55
CA GLU A 43 -4.86 -5.25 3.14
C GLU A 43 -4.58 -6.03 4.43
N ASP A 44 -5.13 -5.54 5.55
CA ASP A 44 -5.04 -6.13 6.88
C ASP A 44 -6.44 -6.20 7.51
N GLY A 45 -7.11 -7.33 7.27
CA GLY A 45 -8.48 -7.55 7.73
C GLY A 45 -9.45 -6.54 7.14
N ALA A 46 -10.07 -5.71 8.00
CA ALA A 46 -11.03 -4.69 7.59
C ALA A 46 -10.38 -3.37 7.16
N TRP A 47 -9.07 -3.32 6.97
CA TRP A 47 -8.31 -2.09 6.73
C TRP A 47 -7.41 -2.20 5.51
N ILE A 48 -7.35 -1.12 4.74
CA ILE A 48 -6.23 -0.80 3.87
C ILE A 48 -5.27 0.05 4.68
N ARG A 49 -4.01 -0.36 4.80
CA ARG A 49 -2.99 0.37 5.56
C ARG A 49 -1.85 0.79 4.65
N VAL A 50 -1.35 2.00 4.88
CA VAL A 50 -0.21 2.56 4.16
C VAL A 50 0.98 2.60 5.09
N PHE A 51 2.12 2.07 4.63
CA PHE A 51 3.37 1.99 5.38
C PHE A 51 4.50 2.67 4.61
N ASP A 52 5.43 3.29 5.33
CA ASP A 52 6.66 3.81 4.75
C ASP A 52 7.67 2.67 4.46
N LEU A 53 8.79 3.03 3.82
CA LEU A 53 9.90 2.11 3.55
C LEU A 53 10.54 1.44 4.78
N ASN A 54 10.27 1.93 6.00
CA ASN A 54 10.74 1.37 7.27
C ASN A 54 9.67 0.51 7.97
N CYS A 55 8.57 0.16 7.27
CA CYS A 55 7.41 -0.51 7.84
C CYS A 55 6.71 0.27 8.97
N LYS A 56 6.85 1.60 9.00
CA LYS A 56 6.09 2.46 9.90
C LYS A 56 4.76 2.81 9.26
N LYS A 57 3.66 2.56 9.98
CA LYS A 57 2.31 2.92 9.51
C LYS A 57 2.20 4.44 9.35
N ILE A 58 1.80 4.89 8.17
CA ILE A 58 1.52 6.29 7.84
C ILE A 58 0.03 6.57 8.08
N SER A 59 -0.86 5.79 7.46
CA SER A 59 -2.30 6.04 7.43
C SER A 59 -3.09 4.75 7.17
N GLN A 60 -4.42 4.83 7.21
CA GLN A 60 -5.30 3.70 6.91
C GLN A 60 -6.70 4.15 6.45
N LEU A 61 -7.37 3.29 5.69
CA LEU A 61 -8.78 3.40 5.27
C LEU A 61 -9.53 2.10 5.62
N PRO A 62 -10.84 2.16 5.90
CA PRO A 62 -11.65 0.95 5.98
C PRO A 62 -11.73 0.28 4.61
N LEU A 63 -11.51 -1.04 4.53
CA LEU A 63 -11.49 -1.81 3.28
C LEU A 63 -12.87 -1.89 2.59
N ASN A 64 -13.96 -1.48 3.25
CA ASN A 64 -15.33 -1.71 2.81
C ASN A 64 -15.59 -1.29 1.35
N LYS A 65 -15.73 -2.28 0.45
CA LYS A 65 -15.92 -2.13 -1.01
C LYS A 65 -14.80 -1.34 -1.72
N ILE A 66 -13.64 -1.21 -1.09
CA ILE A 66 -12.46 -0.59 -1.67
C ILE A 66 -11.55 -1.67 -2.22
N LYS A 67 -11.16 -1.56 -3.49
CA LYS A 67 -10.11 -2.37 -4.09
C LYS A 67 -8.98 -1.47 -4.55
N VAL A 68 -7.75 -1.71 -4.08
CA VAL A 68 -6.57 -1.02 -4.61
C VAL A 68 -6.31 -1.50 -6.04
N ILE A 69 -6.20 -0.57 -6.99
CA ILE A 69 -5.93 -0.86 -8.40
C ILE A 69 -4.44 -0.77 -8.68
N THR A 70 -3.82 0.34 -8.24
CA THR A 70 -2.40 0.61 -8.46
C THR A 70 -1.89 1.60 -7.43
N ALA A 71 -0.59 1.55 -7.15
CA ALA A 71 0.14 2.55 -6.40
C ALA A 71 1.32 3.00 -7.27
N VAL A 72 1.50 4.30 -7.44
CA VAL A 72 2.58 4.84 -8.28
C VAL A 72 2.95 6.25 -7.81
N GLY A 73 4.26 6.56 -7.82
CA GLY A 73 4.76 7.85 -7.40
C GLY A 73 4.40 8.16 -5.95
N GLN A 74 3.55 9.16 -5.72
CA GLN A 74 3.12 9.64 -4.40
C GLN A 74 1.64 9.36 -4.11
N SER A 75 0.97 8.55 -4.93
CA SER A 75 -0.46 8.30 -4.81
C SER A 75 -0.84 6.85 -5.12
N PHE A 76 -2.07 6.50 -4.77
CA PHE A 76 -2.66 5.22 -5.13
C PHE A 76 -4.11 5.38 -5.57
N THR A 77 -4.52 4.49 -6.45
CA THR A 77 -5.84 4.50 -7.06
C THR A 77 -6.66 3.33 -6.52
N THR A 78 -7.91 3.60 -6.14
CA THR A 78 -8.86 2.59 -5.68
C THR A 78 -10.10 2.56 -6.57
N LYS A 79 -10.75 1.40 -6.62
CA LYS A 79 -12.12 1.23 -7.11
C LYS A 79 -13.05 1.07 -5.92
N GLU A 80 -14.06 1.93 -5.84
CA GLU A 80 -15.02 2.01 -4.74
C GLU A 80 -16.44 2.04 -5.31
N GLY A 81 -16.99 0.86 -5.57
CA GLY A 81 -18.24 0.71 -6.33
C GLY A 81 -18.09 1.29 -7.75
N ASN A 82 -18.90 2.32 -8.05
CA ASN A 82 -18.92 3.00 -9.36
C ASN A 82 -17.93 4.18 -9.45
N TRP A 83 -17.01 4.30 -8.49
CA TRP A 83 -16.03 5.38 -8.44
C TRP A 83 -14.61 4.85 -8.52
N ILE A 84 -13.77 5.59 -9.24
CA ILE A 84 -12.32 5.50 -9.18
C ILE A 84 -11.83 6.70 -8.40
N ARG A 85 -11.05 6.47 -7.35
CA ARG A 85 -10.55 7.52 -6.46
C ARG A 85 -9.04 7.47 -6.39
N VAL A 86 -8.42 8.63 -6.29
CA VAL A 86 -6.97 8.76 -6.11
C VAL A 86 -6.72 9.36 -4.74
N TYR A 87 -5.85 8.72 -3.97
CA TYR A 87 -5.44 9.11 -2.64
C TYR A 87 -3.93 9.33 -2.59
N ASP A 88 -3.48 10.23 -1.72
CA ASP A 88 -2.07 10.27 -1.31
C ASP A 88 -1.78 9.22 -0.22
N LYS A 89 -0.51 9.11 0.19
CA LYS A 89 -0.06 8.20 1.26
C LYS A 89 -0.66 8.50 2.64
N GLU A 90 -1.25 9.67 2.86
CA GLU A 90 -1.97 10.02 4.09
C GLU A 90 -3.46 9.62 4.02
N CYS A 91 -3.86 8.95 2.93
CA CYS A 91 -5.25 8.61 2.61
C CYS A 91 -6.15 9.84 2.43
N LYS A 92 -5.59 10.99 2.09
CA LYS A 92 -6.36 12.16 1.68
C LYS A 92 -6.74 12.01 0.21
N LYS A 93 -8.04 12.18 -0.07
CA LYS A 93 -8.56 12.09 -1.44
C LYS A 93 -8.08 13.28 -2.27
N LEU A 94 -7.38 13.00 -3.35
CA LEU A 94 -6.88 13.99 -4.31
C LEU A 94 -7.88 14.23 -5.43
N SER A 95 -8.48 13.16 -5.97
CA SER A 95 -9.47 13.25 -7.04
C SER A 95 -10.40 12.04 -7.09
N GLN A 96 -11.49 12.14 -7.85
CA GLN A 96 -12.39 11.03 -8.15
C GLN A 96 -13.02 11.19 -9.54
N LYS A 97 -13.36 10.06 -10.17
CA LYS A 97 -14.17 10.00 -11.39
C LYS A 97 -15.07 8.75 -11.38
N PRO A 98 -16.14 8.68 -12.20
CA PRO A 98 -16.85 7.44 -12.44
C PRO A 98 -15.91 6.33 -12.96
N ALA A 99 -16.18 5.09 -12.56
CA ALA A 99 -15.35 3.92 -12.88
C ALA A 99 -15.46 3.49 -14.34
#